data_AF-A0A8J6NGU4-F1
#
_entry.id   AF-A0A8J6NGU4-F1
#
_cell.length_a   1.000
_cell.length_b   1.000
_cell.length_c   1.000
_cell.angle_alpha   90.00
_cell.angle_beta   90.00
_cell.angle_gamma   90.00
#
_symmetry.space_group_name_H-M   'P 1'
#
loop_
_entity.id
_entity.type
_entity.pdbx_description
1 polymer ?
#
loop_
_entity_poly.entity_id
_entity_poly.type
_entity_poly.pdbx_seq_one_letter_code
_entity_poly.pdbx_strand_id
1 'polypeptide(L)'
;MTSKQLHEQFIRANDSFQLSGSNTDRLQLICLCLAWSDSPVTLNLGMSVLSEYVTSNDSTGEDLQGLYWLLKSFEQRRREKEIELKNVTTKTNAKEIELKNAAIKVKALENQLQKLKNIEKILNERNQ
;
A
#
# COMPACT_ATOMS: atom_id res chain seq x y z
N MET A 1 9.97 -19.73 -5.75
CA MET A 1 10.16 -18.79 -6.87
C MET A 1 10.37 -17.40 -6.29
N THR A 2 11.39 -16.66 -6.71
CA THR A 2 11.64 -15.30 -6.20
C THR A 2 10.75 -14.28 -6.92
N SER A 3 10.51 -13.12 -6.31
CA SER A 3 9.73 -12.03 -6.94
C SER A 3 10.32 -11.61 -8.30
N LYS A 4 11.65 -11.59 -8.43
CA LYS A 4 12.35 -11.31 -9.69
C LYS A 4 12.06 -12.37 -10.76
N GLN A 5 12.11 -13.65 -10.40
CA GLN A 5 11.80 -14.75 -11.33
C GLN A 5 10.34 -14.70 -11.81
N LEU A 6 9.41 -14.34 -10.92
CA LEU A 6 8.00 -14.16 -11.26
C LEU A 6 7.80 -12.97 -12.21
N HIS A 7 8.48 -11.85 -11.96
CA HIS A 7 8.42 -10.68 -12.84
C HIS A 7 8.95 -11.00 -14.25
N GLU A 8 10.07 -11.70 -14.36
CA GLU A 8 10.63 -12.11 -15.66
C GLU A 8 9.71 -13.09 -16.40
N GLN A 9 9.06 -14.01 -15.68
CA GLN A 9 8.06 -14.90 -16.28
C GLN A 9 6.83 -14.14 -16.75
N PHE A 10 6.37 -13.14 -15.98
CA PHE A 10 5.27 -12.27 -16.36
C PHE A 10 5.59 -11.51 -17.65
N ILE A 11 6.78 -10.90 -17.77
CA ILE A 11 7.20 -10.19 -18.99
C ILE A 11 7.14 -11.13 -20.20
N ARG A 12 7.76 -12.30 -20.09
CA ARG A 12 7.77 -13.29 -21.19
C ARG A 12 6.37 -13.76 -21.58
N ALA A 13 5.51 -14.01 -20.60
CA ALA A 13 4.13 -14.44 -20.86
C ALA A 13 3.30 -13.32 -21.49
N ASN A 14 3.50 -12.08 -21.06
CA ASN A 14 2.86 -10.92 -21.67
C ASN A 14 3.30 -10.75 -23.13
N ASP A 15 4.60 -10.82 -23.42
CA ASP A 15 5.11 -10.72 -24.79
C ASP A 15 4.56 -11.86 -25.68
N SER A 16 4.52 -13.09 -25.16
CA SER A 16 3.91 -14.23 -25.87
C SER A 16 2.43 -14.00 -26.16
N PHE A 17 1.67 -13.51 -25.18
CA PHE A 17 0.26 -13.20 -25.33
C PHE A 17 0.02 -12.10 -26.38
N GLN A 18 0.85 -11.05 -26.41
CA GLN A 18 0.76 -10.00 -27.42
C GLN A 18 1.07 -10.50 -28.84
N LEU A 19 1.93 -11.52 -28.96
CA LEU A 19 2.30 -12.11 -30.25
C LEU A 19 1.28 -13.12 -30.76
N SER A 20 0.80 -14.03 -29.89
CA SER A 20 0.00 -15.19 -30.30
C SER A 20 -1.50 -15.02 -30.04
N GLY A 21 -1.87 -14.26 -29.00
CA GLY A 21 -3.25 -14.15 -28.51
C GLY A 21 -3.90 -15.49 -28.12
N SER A 22 -3.12 -16.57 -27.96
CA SER A 22 -3.65 -17.91 -27.75
C SER A 22 -4.36 -18.04 -26.41
N ASN A 23 -5.34 -18.95 -26.31
CA ASN A 23 -6.03 -19.19 -25.04
C ASN A 23 -5.08 -19.69 -23.95
N THR A 24 -4.04 -20.45 -24.30
CA THR A 24 -3.02 -20.92 -23.36
C THR A 24 -2.20 -19.76 -22.82
N ASP A 25 -1.73 -18.86 -23.68
CA ASP A 25 -0.95 -17.67 -23.28
C ASP A 25 -1.81 -16.74 -22.42
N ARG A 26 -3.09 -16.61 -22.78
CA ARG A 26 -4.07 -15.83 -22.02
C ARG A 26 -4.24 -16.35 -20.59
N LEU A 27 -4.48 -17.65 -20.43
CA LEU A 27 -4.64 -18.29 -19.12
C LEU A 27 -3.34 -18.22 -18.31
N GLN A 28 -2.20 -18.45 -18.94
CA GLN A 28 -0.90 -18.33 -18.30
C GLN A 28 -0.66 -16.91 -17.77
N LEU A 29 -0.97 -15.89 -18.57
CA LEU A 29 -0.86 -14.49 -18.17
C LEU A 29 -1.78 -14.17 -16.98
N ILE A 30 -3.04 -14.62 -17.01
CA ILE A 30 -3.99 -14.45 -15.88
C ILE A 30 -3.47 -15.10 -14.60
N CYS A 31 -2.97 -16.34 -14.67
CA CYS A 31 -2.38 -17.03 -13.54
C CYS A 31 -1.15 -16.30 -12.97
N LEU A 32 -0.32 -15.73 -13.83
CA LEU A 32 0.84 -14.92 -13.42
C LEU A 32 0.42 -13.58 -12.79
N CYS A 33 -0.65 -12.96 -13.29
CA CYS A 33 -1.24 -11.76 -12.67
C CYS A 33 -1.77 -12.05 -11.26
N LEU A 34 -2.42 -13.21 -11.07
CA LEU A 34 -2.87 -13.68 -9.76
C LEU A 34 -1.69 -14.00 -8.83
N ALA A 35 -0.67 -14.71 -9.34
CA ALA A 35 0.52 -15.04 -8.58
C ALA A 35 1.31 -13.79 -8.16
N TRP A 36 1.20 -12.70 -8.94
CA TRP A 36 1.84 -11.42 -8.66
C TRP A 36 0.83 -10.33 -8.28
N SER A 37 -0.06 -10.64 -7.33
CA SER A 37 -1.14 -9.76 -6.88
C SER A 37 -0.69 -8.45 -6.21
N ASP A 38 0.58 -8.33 -5.86
CA ASP A 38 1.13 -7.13 -5.22
C ASP A 38 1.27 -5.95 -6.18
N SER A 39 1.27 -6.20 -7.51
CA SER A 39 1.35 -5.15 -8.51
C SER A 39 -0.04 -4.74 -9.01
N PRO A 40 -0.41 -3.45 -8.94
CA PRO A 40 -1.69 -2.98 -9.48
C PRO A 40 -1.76 -3.14 -11.00
N VAL A 41 -0.61 -3.03 -11.67
CA VAL A 41 -0.52 -3.12 -13.14
C VAL A 41 -0.85 -4.53 -13.61
N THR A 42 -0.34 -5.55 -12.91
CA THR A 42 -0.58 -6.95 -13.27
C THR A 42 -2.03 -7.35 -13.01
N LEU A 43 -2.59 -6.96 -11.86
CA LEU A 43 -4.00 -7.24 -11.55
C LEU A 43 -4.95 -6.57 -12.56
N ASN A 44 -4.70 -5.31 -12.91
CA ASN A 44 -5.52 -4.61 -13.91
C ASN A 44 -5.42 -5.27 -15.29
N LEU A 45 -4.22 -5.69 -15.69
CA LEU A 45 -4.01 -6.42 -16.94
C LEU A 45 -4.77 -7.75 -16.93
N GLY A 46 -4.62 -8.55 -15.87
CA GLY A 46 -5.32 -9.82 -15.73
C GLY A 46 -6.84 -9.66 -15.79
N MET A 47 -7.37 -8.61 -15.16
CA MET A 47 -8.80 -8.25 -15.22
C MET A 47 -9.26 -7.89 -16.63
N SER A 48 -8.49 -7.06 -17.36
CA SER A 48 -8.82 -6.69 -18.75
C SER A 48 -8.85 -7.91 -19.65
N VAL A 49 -7.76 -8.69 -19.61
CA VAL A 49 -7.57 -9.88 -20.44
C VAL A 49 -8.66 -10.92 -20.18
N LEU A 50 -9.05 -11.12 -18.92
CA LEU A 50 -10.12 -12.05 -18.58
C LEU A 50 -11.51 -11.51 -18.91
N SER A 51 -11.75 -10.20 -18.75
CA SER A 51 -13.02 -9.58 -19.14
C SER A 51 -13.27 -9.72 -20.64
N GLU A 52 -12.25 -9.47 -21.46
CA GLU A 52 -12.32 -9.69 -22.92
C GLU A 52 -12.61 -11.15 -23.25
N TYR A 53 -12.03 -12.09 -22.50
CA TYR A 53 -12.22 -13.52 -22.72
C TYR A 53 -13.62 -14.01 -22.38
N VAL A 54 -14.14 -13.62 -21.22
CA VAL A 54 -15.49 -13.98 -20.76
C VAL A 54 -16.55 -13.38 -21.69
N THR A 55 -16.30 -12.19 -22.25
CA THR A 55 -17.25 -11.53 -23.17
C THR A 55 -17.20 -12.11 -24.60
N SER A 56 -16.08 -12.73 -25.00
CA SER A 56 -15.90 -13.28 -26.35
C SER A 56 -16.23 -14.78 -26.49
N ASN A 57 -16.23 -15.53 -25.38
CA ASN A 57 -16.63 -16.94 -25.37
C ASN A 57 -17.92 -17.13 -24.57
N ASP A 58 -19.03 -17.27 -25.28
CA ASP A 58 -20.36 -17.55 -24.71
C ASP A 58 -20.46 -18.91 -23.97
N SER A 59 -19.41 -19.75 -23.97
CA SER A 59 -19.50 -21.14 -23.48
C SER A 59 -18.32 -21.65 -22.64
N THR A 60 -17.31 -20.84 -22.33
CA THR A 60 -16.17 -21.31 -21.53
C THR A 60 -16.42 -21.17 -20.03
N GLY A 61 -16.96 -22.24 -19.44
CA GLY A 61 -16.64 -22.82 -18.13
C GLY A 61 -16.71 -21.94 -16.88
N GLU A 62 -17.48 -22.39 -15.89
CA GLU A 62 -17.58 -21.83 -14.52
C GLU A 62 -16.21 -21.49 -13.90
N ASP A 63 -15.15 -22.24 -14.24
CA ASP A 63 -13.77 -22.02 -13.80
C ASP A 63 -13.20 -20.63 -14.15
N LEU A 64 -13.56 -20.08 -15.32
CA LEU A 64 -13.07 -18.77 -15.76
C LEU A 64 -13.79 -17.61 -15.09
N GLN A 65 -15.07 -17.81 -14.82
CA GLN A 65 -15.84 -16.91 -13.98
C GLN A 65 -15.29 -16.93 -12.54
N GLY A 66 -14.89 -18.09 -12.04
CA GLY A 66 -14.19 -18.24 -10.76
C GLY A 66 -12.88 -17.44 -10.71
N LEU A 67 -12.04 -17.53 -11.75
CA LEU A 67 -10.81 -16.74 -11.86
C LEU A 67 -11.08 -15.23 -11.91
N TYR A 68 -12.19 -14.81 -12.53
CA TYR A 68 -12.58 -13.40 -12.61
C TYR A 68 -12.96 -12.85 -11.24
N TRP A 69 -13.80 -13.58 -10.51
CA TRP A 69 -14.16 -13.22 -9.15
C TRP A 69 -12.94 -13.24 -8.22
N LEU A 70 -12.02 -14.18 -8.42
CA LEU A 70 -10.78 -14.24 -7.66
C LEU A 70 -9.92 -12.99 -7.90
N LEU A 71 -9.68 -12.59 -9.15
CA LEU A 71 -8.94 -11.36 -9.49
C LEU A 71 -9.61 -10.11 -8.89
N LYS A 72 -10.95 -9.98 -8.99
CA LYS A 72 -11.69 -8.89 -8.35
C LYS A 72 -11.50 -8.86 -6.84
N SER A 73 -11.52 -10.02 -6.18
CA SER A 73 -11.35 -10.10 -4.74
C SER A 73 -9.95 -9.66 -4.30
N PHE A 74 -8.91 -9.99 -5.08
CA PHE A 74 -7.54 -9.53 -4.82
C PHE A 74 -7.40 -8.03 -5.02
N GLU A 75 -8.00 -7.48 -6.09
CA GLU A 75 -8.01 -6.04 -6.34
C GLU A 75 -8.70 -5.28 -5.20
N GLN A 76 -9.85 -5.77 -4.73
CA GLN A 76 -10.60 -5.18 -3.63
C GLN A 76 -9.78 -5.20 -2.33
N ARG A 77 -9.20 -6.34 -1.96
CA ARG A 77 -8.36 -6.48 -0.77
C ARG A 77 -7.14 -5.55 -0.83
N ARG A 78 -6.56 -5.36 -2.01
CA ARG A 78 -5.44 -4.42 -2.23
C ARG A 78 -5.87 -2.99 -1.96
N ARG A 79 -7.03 -2.55 -2.48
CA ARG A 79 -7.57 -1.20 -2.21
C ARG A 79 -7.85 -0.98 -0.73
N GLU A 80 -8.40 -1.97 -0.04
CA GLU A 80 -8.65 -1.92 1.41
C GLU A 80 -7.34 -1.70 2.19
N LYS A 81 -6.29 -2.44 1.83
CA LYS A 81 -4.95 -2.27 2.41
C LYS A 81 -4.36 -0.89 2.13
N GLU A 82 -4.57 -0.33 0.95
CA GLU A 82 -4.14 1.06 0.63
C GLU A 82 -4.85 2.10 1.49
N ILE A 83 -6.15 1.91 1.75
CA ILE A 83 -6.93 2.79 2.63
C ILE A 83 -6.42 2.67 4.08
N GLU A 84 -6.18 1.46 4.56
CA GLU A 84 -5.61 1.23 5.89
C GLU A 84 -4.25 1.91 6.04
N LEU A 85 -3.36 1.78 5.05
CA LEU A 85 -2.05 2.42 5.05
C LEU A 85 -2.16 3.95 5.09
N LYS A 86 -3.07 4.54 4.30
CA LYS A 86 -3.36 5.99 4.35
C LYS A 86 -3.80 6.41 5.75
N ASN A 87 -4.65 5.64 6.40
CA ASN A 87 -5.11 5.92 7.76
C ASN A 87 -3.97 5.86 8.78
N VAL A 88 -3.07 4.88 8.67
CA VAL A 88 -1.87 4.78 9.50
C VAL A 88 -0.96 6.00 9.31
N THR A 89 -0.73 6.42 8.06
CA THR A 89 0.07 7.61 7.76
C THR A 89 -0.54 8.87 8.37
N THR A 90 -1.85 9.08 8.22
CA THR A 90 -2.55 10.22 8.82
C THR A 90 -2.42 10.23 10.35
N LYS A 91 -2.61 9.08 11.01
CA LYS A 91 -2.43 8.95 12.47
C LYS A 91 -0.99 9.24 12.90
N THR A 92 -0.01 8.81 12.11
CA THR A 92 1.41 9.03 12.39
C THR A 92 1.76 10.52 12.30
N ASN A 93 1.29 11.20 11.26
CA ASN A 93 1.48 12.65 11.09
C ASN A 93 0.84 13.44 12.23
N ALA A 94 -0.36 13.06 12.67
CA ALA A 94 -1.02 13.70 13.81
C ALA A 94 -0.18 13.56 15.10
N LYS A 95 0.34 12.35 15.39
CA LYS A 95 1.23 12.11 16.53
C LYS A 95 2.53 12.91 16.44
N GLU A 96 3.09 13.09 15.25
CA GLU A 96 4.29 13.91 15.08
C GLU A 96 4.03 15.39 15.44
N ILE A 97 2.87 15.92 15.05
CA ILE A 97 2.45 17.28 15.40
C ILE A 97 2.25 17.40 16.93
N GLU A 98 1.60 16.43 17.56
CA GLU A 98 1.44 16.38 19.01
C GLU A 98 2.78 16.38 19.74
N LEU A 99 3.75 15.58 19.27
CA LEU A 99 5.11 15.52 19.82
C LEU A 99 5.83 16.86 19.69
N LYS A 100 5.74 17.53 18.53
CA LYS A 100 6.33 18.86 18.33
C LYS A 100 5.74 19.88 19.30
N ASN A 101 4.42 19.86 19.48
CA ASN A 101 3.74 20.75 20.42
C ASN A 101 4.13 20.46 21.88
N ALA A 102 4.26 19.19 22.26
CA ALA A 102 4.72 18.80 23.58
C ALA A 102 6.16 19.30 23.83
N ALA A 103 7.06 19.15 22.86
CA ALA A 103 8.44 19.64 22.96
C ALA A 103 8.49 21.17 23.16
N ILE A 104 7.66 21.93 22.45
CA ILE A 104 7.55 23.39 22.64
C ILE A 104 7.10 23.72 24.07
N LYS A 105 6.09 23.02 24.59
CA LYS A 105 5.60 23.21 25.96
C LYS A 105 6.67 22.90 27.01
N VAL A 106 7.40 21.79 26.84
CA VAL A 106 8.51 21.42 27.74
C VAL A 106 9.56 22.53 27.77
N LYS A 107 10.00 23.02 26.60
CA LYS A 107 10.97 24.12 26.52
C LYS A 107 10.46 25.41 27.18
N ALA A 108 9.17 25.70 27.06
CA ALA A 108 8.57 26.85 27.74
C ALA A 108 8.59 26.70 29.27
N LEU A 109 8.26 25.51 29.78
CA LEU A 109 8.30 25.19 31.21
C LEU A 109 9.73 25.22 31.76
N GLU A 110 10.72 24.70 31.03
CA GLU A 110 12.14 24.80 31.39
C GLU A 110 12.60 26.26 31.54
N ASN A 111 12.20 27.11 30.60
CA ASN A 111 12.50 28.55 30.69
C ASN A 111 11.83 29.22 31.89
N GLN A 112 10.57 28.86 32.20
CA GLN A 112 9.88 29.36 33.39
C GLN A 112 10.56 28.90 34.68
N LEU A 113 10.95 27.62 34.75
CA LEU A 113 11.66 27.07 35.89
C LEU A 113 12.99 27.79 36.13
N GLN A 114 13.73 28.10 35.07
CA GLN A 114 14.98 28.84 35.17
C GLN A 114 14.77 30.26 35.69
N LYS A 115 13.70 30.95 35.26
CA LYS A 115 13.35 32.27 35.79
C LYS A 115 13.00 32.22 37.28
N LEU A 116 12.24 31.21 37.72
CA LEU A 116 11.89 31.03 39.13
C LEU A 116 13.13 30.79 39.99
N LYS A 117 14.05 29.92 39.54
CA LYS A 117 15.35 29.69 40.23
C LYS A 117 16.17 30.98 40.35
N ASN A 118 16.18 31.81 39.32
CA ASN A 118 16.89 33.09 39.38
C ASN A 118 16.23 34.05 40.39
N ILE A 119 14.91 34.11 40.46
CA ILE A 119 14.18 34.92 41.45
C ILE A 119 14.47 34.42 42.87
N GLU A 120 14.40 33.11 43.09
CA GLU A 120 14.72 32.48 44.38
C GLU A 120 16.14 32.82 44.84
N LYS A 121 17.12 32.75 43.93
CA LYS A 121 18.50 33.15 44.21
C LYS A 121 18.60 34.62 44.67
N ILE A 122 17.96 35.54 43.95
CA ILE A 122 17.96 36.98 44.30
C ILE A 122 17.31 37.22 45.66
N LEU A 123 16.22 36.52 45.98
CA LEU A 123 15.55 36.65 47.28
C LEU A 123 16.42 36.15 48.43
N ASN A 124 17.12 35.03 48.23
CA ASN A 124 18.04 34.49 49.23
C ASN A 124 19.24 35.43 49.49
N GLU A 125 19.77 36.06 48.44
CA GLU A 125 20.86 37.05 48.57
C GLU A 125 20.45 38.34 49.28
N ARG A 126 19.16 38.74 49.23
CA ARG A 126 18.65 39.94 49.89
C ARG A 126 18.28 39.75 51.37
N ASN A 127 18.08 38.51 51.80
CA ASN A 127 17.67 38.15 53.16
C ASN A 127 18.86 37.71 54.05
N GLN A 128 20.09 37.80 53.55
CA GLN A 128 21.35 37.57 54.28
C GLN A 128 22.02 38.90 54.60
#